data_AF-A0A2W6G581-F1
#
_entry.id   AF-A0A2W6G581-F1
#
_cell.length_a   1.000
_cell.length_b   1.000
_cell.length_c   1.000
_cell.angle_alpha   90.00
_cell.angle_beta   90.00
_cell.angle_gamma   90.00
#
_symmetry.space_group_name_H-M   'P 1'
#
loop_
_entity.id
_entity.type
_entity.pdbx_description
1 polymer ?
#
loop_
_entity_poly.entity_id
_entity_poly.type
_entity_poly.pdbx_seq_one_letter_code
_entity_poly.pdbx_strand_id
1 'polypeptide(L)' 'MGFVVVTHPFHALSGQRLEVLFVKRRGGDSVFVCSGGVSGQMTVPRSWTDRGEPAQSHRLSVEGLAELFAVTRAILGR' A
#
# COMPACT_ATOMS: atom_id res chain seq x y z
N MET A 1 -17.96 -4.09 -9.59
CA MET A 1 -17.03 -3.48 -8.60
C MET A 1 -17.42 -3.99 -7.22
N GLY A 2 -16.48 -4.08 -6.29
CA GLY A 2 -16.67 -4.77 -5.02
C GLY A 2 -15.95 -4.01 -3.92
N PHE A 3 -15.34 -4.72 -2.97
CA PHE A 3 -14.69 -4.08 -1.83
C PHE A 3 -13.18 -4.34 -1.81
N VAL A 4 -12.45 -3.47 -1.13
CA VAL A 4 -11.05 -3.64 -0.78
C VAL A 4 -10.90 -3.60 0.73
N VAL A 5 -9.92 -4.30 1.27
CA VAL A 5 -9.49 -4.15 2.66
C VAL A 5 -8.24 -3.30 2.67
N VAL A 6 -8.19 -2.26 3.51
CA VAL A 6 -6.96 -1.47 3.68
C VAL A 6 -5.96 -2.28 4.49
N THR A 7 -4.76 -2.48 3.95
CA THR A 7 -3.72 -3.33 4.55
C THR A 7 -2.49 -2.54 4.99
N HIS A 8 -2.36 -1.27 4.59
CA HIS A 8 -1.19 -0.48 4.95
C HIS A 8 -1.16 -0.16 6.46
N PRO A 9 -0.09 -0.53 7.19
CA PRO A 9 -0.08 -0.52 8.67
C PRO A 9 -0.22 0.88 9.29
N PHE A 10 0.15 1.93 8.56
CA PHE A 10 0.08 3.31 9.04
C PHE A 10 -1.15 4.08 8.53
N HIS A 11 -2.10 3.41 7.88
CA HIS A 11 -3.35 4.04 7.48
C HIS A 11 -4.38 3.99 8.60
N ALA A 12 -5.09 5.09 8.86
CA ALA A 12 -6.10 5.18 9.92
C ALA A 12 -7.24 4.16 9.79
N LEU A 13 -7.50 3.70 8.56
CA LEU A 13 -8.53 2.71 8.24
C LEU A 13 -7.96 1.29 8.02
N SER A 14 -6.74 1.01 8.46
CA SER A 14 -6.15 -0.32 8.34
C SER A 14 -7.08 -1.40 8.91
N GLY A 15 -7.24 -2.51 8.18
CA GLY A 15 -8.17 -3.59 8.48
C GLY A 15 -9.63 -3.33 8.06
N GLN A 16 -10.01 -2.11 7.68
CA GLN A 16 -11.37 -1.80 7.28
C GLN A 16 -11.64 -2.17 5.82
N ARG A 17 -12.88 -2.62 5.56
CA ARG A 17 -13.38 -2.95 4.22
C ARG A 17 -14.15 -1.77 3.64
N LEU A 18 -13.79 -1.37 2.43
CA LEU A 18 -14.32 -0.18 1.76
C LEU A 18 -14.95 -0.56 0.42
N GLU A 19 -16.12 -0.01 0.12
CA GLU A 19 -16.77 -0.18 -1.17
C GLU A 19 -16.06 0.63 -2.25
N VAL A 20 -15.67 0.00 -3.35
CA VAL A 20 -15.04 0.67 -4.49
C VAL A 20 -16.12 1.25 -5.40
N LEU A 21 -16.13 2.58 -5.52
CA LEU A 21 -17.03 3.31 -6.41
C LEU A 21 -16.50 3.26 -7.85
N PHE A 22 -15.22 3.57 -8.03
CA PHE A 22 -14.54 3.48 -9.32
C PHE A 22 -13.02 3.39 -9.15
N VAL A 23 -12.33 3.00 -10.24
CA VAL A 23 -10.87 2.93 -10.32
C VAL A 23 -10.38 4.01 -11.27
N LYS A 24 -9.29 4.70 -10.91
CA LYS A 24 -8.60 5.63 -11.82
C LYS A 24 -7.09 5.47 -11.73
N ARG A 25 -6.38 6.05 -12.70
CA ARG A 25 -4.91 6.12 -12.68
C ARG A 25 -4.43 7.45 -12.09
N ARG A 26 -3.34 7.41 -11.31
CA ARG A 26 -2.65 8.58 -10.76
C ARG A 26 -1.14 8.27 -10.72
N GLY A 27 -0.33 9.08 -11.40
CA GLY A 27 1.14 8.95 -11.35
C GLY A 27 1.69 7.62 -11.89
N GLY A 28 1.01 6.96 -12.83
CA GLY A 28 1.40 5.64 -13.33
C GLY A 28 0.79 4.45 -12.58
N ASP A 29 0.21 4.68 -11.41
CA ASP A 29 -0.40 3.65 -10.58
C ASP A 29 -1.93 3.72 -10.57
N SER A 30 -2.55 2.61 -10.18
CA SER A 30 -4.00 2.54 -9.99
C SER A 30 -4.37 2.92 -8.56
N VAL A 31 -5.42 3.70 -8.42
CA VAL A 31 -6.03 4.05 -7.13
C VAL A 31 -7.50 3.66 -7.13
N PHE A 32 -7.99 3.23 -5.97
CA PHE A 32 -9.40 2.97 -5.73
C PHE A 32 -10.04 4.23 -5.14
N VAL A 33 -11.14 4.68 -5.73
CA VAL A 33 -12.01 5.67 -5.10
C VAL A 33 -13.11 4.91 -4.39
N CYS A 34 -13.14 5.02 -3.07
CA CYS A 34 -14.02 4.25 -2.21
C CYS A 34 -15.03 5.14 -1.49
N SER A 35 -16.18 4.57 -1.15
CA SER A 35 -17.12 5.19 -0.22
C SER A 35 -16.51 5.20 1.18
N GLY A 36 -16.40 6.38 1.78
CA GLY A 36 -16.05 6.57 3.20
C GLY A 36 -17.26 6.85 4.07
N GLY A 37 -18.47 6.55 3.58
CA GLY A 37 -19.72 6.81 4.29
C GLY A 37 -19.84 8.28 4.68
N VAL A 38 -19.93 8.54 6.00
CA VAL A 38 -20.05 9.90 6.55
C VAL A 38 -18.85 10.80 6.26
N SER A 39 -17.68 10.23 6.00
CA SER A 39 -16.45 10.99 5.71
C SER A 39 -16.28 11.35 4.23
N GLY A 40 -17.26 11.02 3.38
CA GLY A 40 -17.20 11.28 1.94
C GLY A 40 -16.37 10.24 1.18
N GLN A 41 -15.91 10.59 -0.02
CA GLN A 41 -15.08 9.69 -0.83
C GLN A 41 -13.63 9.69 -0.36
N MET A 42 -12.99 8.53 -0.39
CA MET A 42 -11.55 8.40 -0.14
C MET A 42 -10.83 7.78 -1.33
N THR A 43 -9.60 8.21 -1.58
CA THR A 43 -8.74 7.61 -2.60
C THR A 43 -7.64 6.80 -1.93
N VAL A 44 -7.62 5.49 -2.15
CA VAL A 44 -6.65 4.57 -1.56
C VAL A 44 -5.75 3.99 -2.68
N PRO A 45 -4.41 4.05 -2.56
CA PRO A 45 -3.51 3.38 -3.48
C PRO A 45 -3.77 1.88 -3.53
N ARG A 46 -3.67 1.24 -4.71
CA ARG A 46 -3.85 -0.21 -4.83
C ARG A 46 -2.89 -0.99 -3.91
N SER A 47 -1.64 -0.54 -3.82
CA SER A 47 -0.60 -1.14 -2.96
C SER A 47 -0.92 -1.08 -1.46
N TRP A 48 -1.91 -0.28 -1.05
CA TRP A 48 -2.34 -0.15 0.35
C TRP A 48 -3.57 -1.02 0.65
N THR A 49 -3.93 -1.91 -0.26
CA THR A 49 -5.09 -2.79 -0.13
C THR A 49 -4.72 -4.26 -0.26
N ASP A 50 -5.65 -5.15 0.06
CA ASP A 50 -5.60 -6.58 -0.22
C ASP A 50 -5.46 -6.94 -1.71
N ARG A 51 -5.60 -5.97 -2.61
CA ARG A 51 -5.36 -6.12 -4.05
C ARG A 51 -4.00 -5.62 -4.52
N GLY A 52 -3.18 -5.11 -3.59
CA GLY A 52 -1.77 -4.78 -3.83
C GLY A 52 -0.90 -6.03 -3.90
N GLU A 53 0.39 -5.83 -4.16
CA GLU A 53 1.35 -6.92 -3.94
C GLU A 53 1.39 -7.28 -2.45
N PRO A 54 1.31 -8.58 -2.10
CA PRO A 54 1.34 -9.00 -0.72
C PRO A 54 2.69 -8.63 -0.09
N ALA A 55 2.66 -8.25 1.18
CA ALA A 55 3.89 -8.09 1.96
C ALA A 55 4.64 -9.43 2.01
N GLN A 56 5.97 -9.36 1.91
CA GLN A 56 6.84 -10.51 2.12
C GLN A 56 6.62 -11.07 3.53
N SER A 57 6.69 -12.40 3.68
CA SER A 57 6.46 -13.08 4.97
C SER A 57 7.54 -12.79 6.01
N HIS A 58 8.73 -12.37 5.58
CA HIS A 58 9.83 -12.02 6.46
C HIS A 58 9.84 -10.51 6.76
N ARG A 59 9.97 -10.18 8.04
CA ARG A 59 10.26 -8.80 8.46
C ARG A 59 11.76 -8.59 8.45
N LEU A 60 12.19 -7.43 7.96
CA LEU A 60 13.57 -6.98 8.15
C LEU A 60 13.64 -6.22 9.48
N SER A 61 14.67 -6.49 10.27
CA SER A 61 15.04 -5.57 11.35
C SER A 61 15.55 -4.25 10.75
N VAL A 62 15.57 -3.19 11.55
CA VAL A 62 16.10 -1.90 11.10
C VAL A 62 17.57 -2.05 10.71
N GLU A 63 18.33 -2.83 11.48
CA GLU A 63 19.73 -3.14 11.25
C GLU A 63 19.90 -3.92 9.94
N GLY A 64 19.09 -4.97 9.72
CA GLY A 64 19.14 -5.76 8.50
C GLY A 64 18.74 -4.96 7.25
N LEU A 65 17.81 -4.02 7.38
CA LEU A 65 17.46 -3.11 6.29
C LEU A 65 18.62 -2.15 5.96
N ALA A 66 19.31 -1.64 6.99
CA ALA A 66 20.49 -0.78 6.82
C ALA A 66 21.66 -1.53 6.18
N GLU A 67 21.92 -2.77 6.60
CA GLU A 67 22.94 -3.65 6.00
C GLU A 67 22.61 -3.95 4.54
N LEU A 68 21.36 -4.33 4.24
CA LEU A 68 20.92 -4.59 2.87
C LEU A 68 21.12 -3.35 1.98
N PHE A 69 20.80 -2.16 2.50
CA PHE A 69 21.04 -0.90 1.79
C PHE A 69 22.53 -0.67 1.50
N ALA A 70 23.40 -0.89 2.49
CA ALA A 70 24.85 -0.73 2.34
C ALA A 70 25.42 -1.68 1.28
N VAL A 71 25.04 -2.96 1.31
CA VAL A 71 25.45 -3.96 0.32
C VAL A 71 24.95 -3.60 -1.08
N THR A 72 23.69 -3.20 -1.20
CA THR A 72 23.08 -2.80 -2.48
C THR A 72 23.82 -1.60 -3.09
N ARG A 73 24.21 -0.63 -2.26
CA ARG A 73 25.03 0.52 -2.69
C ARG A 73 26.42 0.12 -3.17
N ALA A 74 27.11 -0.74 -2.41
CA ALA A 74 28.44 -1.23 -2.78
C ALA A 74 28.43 -1.98 -4.12
N ILE A 75 27.42 -2.85 -4.35
CA ILE A 75 27.26 -3.58 -5.62
C ILE A 75 27.02 -2.62 -6.78
N LEU A 76 26.27 -1.54 -6.55
CA LEU A 76 25.89 -0.60 -7.59
C LEU A 76 26.88 0.55 -7.77
N GLY A 77 28.03 0.50 -7.08
CA GLY A 77 29.11 1.48 -7.20
C GLY A 77 28.72 2.91 -6.83
N ARG A 78 27.70 3.07 -5.97
CA ARG A 78 27.17 4.37 -5.56
C ARG A 78 27.25 4.56 -4.06
#